data_AF-A0A1V9K338-F1
#
_entry.id   AF-A0A1V9K338-F1
#
_cell.length_a   1.000
_cell.length_b   1.000
_cell.length_c   1.000
_cell.angle_alpha   90.00
_cell.angle_beta   90.00
_cell.angle_gamma   90.00
#
_symmetry.space_group_name_H-M   'P 1'
#
loop_
_entity.id
_entity.type
_entity.pdbx_description
1 polymer ?
#
loop_
_entity_poly.entity_id
_entity_poly.type
_entity_poly.pdbx_seq_one_letter_code
_entity_poly.pdbx_strand_id
1 'polypeptide(L)'
;MVLQHRAGPPDHPRHDRYEKVLATRPVITVPTFTLGPERDPFAAPGNGAAYRDRFTGPYDHRTPAGIGHHVPQEAPATFARAVVDADRL
;
A
#
# COMPACT_ATOMS: atom_id res chain seq x y z
N MET A 1 2.91 -8.34 -11.07
CA MET A 1 2.11 -7.47 -11.95
C MET A 1 1.83 -6.19 -11.18
N VAL A 2 2.45 -5.07 -11.55
CA VAL A 2 2.05 -3.77 -10.99
C VAL A 2 0.83 -3.36 -11.79
N LEU A 3 -0.32 -3.28 -11.13
CA LEU A 3 -1.50 -2.66 -11.71
C LEU A 3 -1.18 -1.17 -11.85
N GLN A 4 -0.69 -0.74 -13.01
CA GLN A 4 -0.83 0.66 -13.39
C GLN A 4 -2.33 0.85 -13.54
N HIS A 5 -2.97 1.50 -12.57
CA HIS A 5 -4.40 1.83 -12.63
C HIS A 5 -4.58 2.91 -13.70
N ARG A 6 -4.52 2.51 -14.98
CA ARG A 6 -4.82 3.34 -16.16
C ARG A 6 -6.33 3.47 -16.36
N ALA A 7 -7.07 3.73 -15.29
CA ALA A 7 -8.49 4.05 -15.34
C ALA A 7 -8.66 5.51 -14.89
N GLY A 8 -8.37 6.43 -15.80
CA GLY A 8 -8.54 7.87 -15.62
C GLY A 8 -8.37 8.62 -16.95
N PRO A 9 -8.91 9.85 -17.08
CA PRO A 9 -8.67 10.72 -18.24
C PRO A 9 -7.17 10.93 -18.47
N PRO A 10 -6.76 11.35 -19.68
CA PRO A 10 -5.35 11.44 -20.05
C PRO A 10 -4.53 12.19 -19.00
N ASP A 11 -3.38 11.58 -18.69
CA ASP A 11 -2.33 12.04 -17.81
C ASP A 11 -2.18 13.57 -17.93
N HIS A 12 -2.57 14.29 -16.87
CA HIS A 12 -2.51 15.74 -16.88
C HIS A 12 -1.02 16.14 -16.91
N PRO A 13 -0.53 16.95 -17.88
CA PRO A 13 0.91 17.19 -18.11
C PRO A 13 1.72 17.63 -16.88
N ARG A 14 1.03 18.22 -15.91
CA ARG A 14 1.57 18.59 -14.59
C ARG A 14 2.12 17.39 -13.78
N HIS A 15 1.66 16.17 -14.05
CA HIS A 15 2.00 14.97 -13.29
C HIS A 15 3.01 14.04 -14.00
N ASP A 16 3.29 14.24 -15.30
CA ASP A 16 4.21 13.40 -16.11
C ASP A 16 5.55 13.15 -15.43
N ARG A 17 6.11 14.18 -14.78
CA ARG A 17 7.37 14.05 -14.03
C ARG A 17 7.24 13.02 -12.92
N TYR A 18 6.17 13.07 -12.15
CA TYR A 18 5.93 12.14 -11.04
C TYR A 18 5.58 10.75 -11.55
N GLU A 19 4.81 10.64 -12.62
CA GLU A 19 4.51 9.34 -13.24
C GLU A 19 5.77 8.64 -13.74
N LYS A 20 6.69 9.37 -14.38
CA LYS A 20 8.00 8.84 -14.79
C LYS A 20 8.81 8.34 -13.59
N VAL A 21 8.79 9.08 -12.47
CA VAL A 21 9.48 8.66 -11.24
C VAL A 21 8.81 7.43 -10.61
N LEU A 22 7.49 7.40 -10.49
CA LEU A 22 6.76 6.26 -9.91
C LEU A 22 6.89 5.00 -10.79
N ALA A 23 6.98 5.16 -12.12
CA ALA A 23 7.20 4.06 -13.04
C ALA A 23 8.54 3.34 -12.84
N THR A 24 9.56 4.00 -12.30
CA THR A 24 10.83 3.33 -11.92
C THR A 24 10.71 2.50 -10.65
N ARG A 25 9.55 2.53 -9.96
CA ARG A 25 9.26 1.80 -8.73
C ARG A 25 10.36 2.01 -7.66
N PRO A 26 10.64 3.26 -7.29
CA PRO A 26 11.68 3.58 -6.32
C PRO A 26 11.42 2.84 -5.00
N VAL A 27 12.51 2.53 -4.30
CA VAL A 27 12.41 1.93 -2.96
C VAL A 27 11.90 2.96 -1.96
N ILE A 28 11.23 2.47 -0.93
CA ILE A 28 10.67 3.25 0.18
C ILE A 28 11.60 3.05 1.37
N THR A 29 12.25 4.14 1.79
CA THR A 29 13.27 4.13 2.85
C THR A 29 12.73 4.62 4.20
N VAL A 30 11.55 5.20 4.23
CA VAL A 30 10.90 5.70 5.45
C VAL A 30 10.24 4.55 6.22
N PRO A 31 10.02 4.70 7.54
CA PRO A 31 9.22 3.77 8.32
C PRO A 31 7.86 3.51 7.65
N THR A 32 7.51 2.24 7.47
CA THR A 32 6.30 1.87 6.74
C THR A 32 5.57 0.72 7.44
N PHE A 33 4.29 0.93 7.73
CA PHE A 33 3.36 -0.12 8.11
C PHE A 33 2.38 -0.40 6.96
N THR A 34 2.29 -1.66 6.52
CA THR A 34 1.34 -2.07 5.47
C THR A 34 0.19 -2.91 6.02
N LEU A 35 -1.02 -2.66 5.53
CA LEU A 35 -2.22 -3.43 5.86
C LEU A 35 -2.67 -4.20 4.61
N GLY A 36 -2.63 -5.54 4.67
CA GLY A 36 -3.16 -6.42 3.63
C GLY A 36 -4.64 -6.75 3.88
N PRO A 37 -5.59 -6.30 3.05
CA PRO A 37 -6.99 -6.68 3.21
C PRO A 37 -7.22 -8.12 2.69
N GLU A 38 -7.55 -9.06 3.58
CA GLU A 38 -7.70 -10.49 3.27
C GLU A 38 -8.78 -10.76 2.20
N ARG A 39 -9.87 -9.98 2.20
CA ARG A 39 -11.05 -10.20 1.35
C ARG A 39 -11.20 -9.17 0.23
N ASP A 40 -10.14 -8.42 -0.08
CA ASP A 40 -10.17 -7.46 -1.17
C ASP A 40 -10.20 -8.18 -2.53
N PRO A 41 -11.26 -8.00 -3.35
CA PRO A 41 -11.36 -8.64 -4.66
C PRO A 41 -10.40 -8.06 -5.70
N PHE A 42 -9.76 -6.92 -5.41
CA PHE A 42 -8.80 -6.24 -6.30
C PHE A 42 -7.34 -6.51 -5.93
N ALA A 43 -7.09 -7.07 -4.75
CA ALA A 43 -5.76 -7.44 -4.29
C ALA A 43 -5.61 -8.96 -4.23
N ALA A 44 -4.46 -9.47 -4.65
CA ALA A 44 -4.15 -10.87 -4.40
C ALA A 44 -4.02 -11.10 -2.89
N PRO A 45 -4.64 -12.15 -2.32
CA PRO A 45 -4.42 -12.52 -0.93
C PRO A 45 -2.94 -12.76 -0.66
N GLY A 46 -2.45 -12.34 0.50
CA GLY A 46 -1.05 -12.56 0.86
C GLY A 46 -0.60 -11.85 2.13
N ASN A 47 0.68 -12.03 2.44
CA ASN A 47 1.39 -11.49 3.61
C ASN A 47 2.37 -10.36 3.23
N GLY A 48 2.13 -9.69 2.10
CA GLY A 48 2.98 -8.60 1.60
C GLY A 48 4.27 -9.02 0.91
N ALA A 49 4.58 -10.32 0.80
CA ALA A 49 5.81 -10.80 0.13
C ALA A 49 5.98 -10.27 -1.30
N ALA A 50 4.88 -10.08 -2.05
CA ALA A 50 4.90 -9.62 -3.44
C ALA A 50 5.48 -8.20 -3.63
N TYR A 51 5.55 -7.39 -2.58
CA TYR A 51 6.07 -6.02 -2.61
C TYR A 51 7.09 -5.74 -1.50
N ARG A 52 7.46 -6.76 -0.72
CA ARG A 52 8.40 -6.62 0.42
C ARG A 52 9.73 -6.01 -0.01
N ASP A 53 10.21 -6.33 -1.20
CA ASP A 53 11.47 -5.85 -1.77
C ASP A 53 11.50 -4.33 -2.03
N ARG A 54 10.34 -3.67 -2.04
CA ARG A 54 10.23 -2.21 -2.21
C ARG A 54 10.48 -1.44 -0.92
N PHE A 55 10.35 -2.07 0.25
CA PHE A 55 10.49 -1.40 1.55
C PHE A 55 11.87 -1.71 2.15
N THR A 56 12.74 -0.70 2.18
CA THR A 56 14.14 -0.84 2.63
C THR A 56 14.41 -0.18 3.98
N GLY A 57 13.48 0.66 4.46
CA GLY A 57 13.47 1.16 5.84
C GLY A 57 12.80 0.21 6.82
N PRO A 58 12.57 0.65 8.08
CA PRO A 58 11.76 -0.07 9.06
C PRO A 58 10.39 -0.43 8.47
N TYR A 59 10.01 -1.70 8.60
CA TYR A 59 8.85 -2.24 7.90
C TYR A 59 8.10 -3.25 8.77
N ASP A 60 6.78 -3.08 8.82
CA ASP A 60 5.86 -4.07 9.38
C ASP A 60 4.66 -4.28 8.44
N HIS A 61 4.04 -5.45 8.56
CA HIS A 61 2.92 -5.88 7.76
C HIS A 61 1.90 -6.62 8.62
N ARG A 62 0.62 -6.32 8.42
CA ARG A 62 -0.48 -7.07 9.04
C ARG A 62 -1.58 -7.33 8.03
N THR A 63 -2.16 -8.52 8.11
CA THR A 63 -3.35 -8.91 7.32
C THR A 63 -4.53 -9.12 8.28
N PRO A 64 -5.39 -8.12 8.51
CA PRO A 64 -6.54 -8.27 9.38
C PRO A 64 -7.55 -9.27 8.80
N ALA A 65 -7.97 -10.23 9.63
CA ALA A 65 -8.91 -11.27 9.21
C ALA A 65 -10.29 -10.70 8.86
N GLY A 66 -10.87 -11.18 7.76
CA GLY A 66 -12.22 -10.85 7.31
C GLY A 66 -12.39 -9.46 6.69
N ILE A 67 -11.31 -8.67 6.57
CA ILE A 67 -11.38 -7.27 6.12
C ILE A 67 -11.16 -7.16 4.61
N GLY A 68 -12.03 -6.39 3.95
CA GLY A 68 -11.99 -6.06 2.54
C GLY A 68 -11.23 -4.77 2.24
N HIS A 69 -11.53 -4.18 1.08
CA HIS A 69 -10.75 -3.10 0.48
C HIS A 69 -10.69 -1.83 1.35
N HIS A 70 -11.72 -1.53 2.13
CA HIS A 70 -11.83 -0.25 2.83
C HIS A 70 -11.54 -0.38 4.34
N VAL A 71 -10.32 -0.82 4.65
CA VAL A 71 -9.84 -1.06 6.03
C VAL A 71 -10.18 0.06 7.03
N PRO A 72 -10.07 1.37 6.71
CA PRO A 72 -10.47 2.43 7.65
C PRO A 72 -11.94 2.38 8.07
N GLN A 73 -12.83 1.96 7.18
CA GLN A 73 -14.27 1.83 7.45
C GLN A 73 -14.61 0.47 8.06
N GLU A 74 -13.97 -0.60 7.59
CA GLU A 74 -14.28 -1.98 8.00
C GLU A 74 -13.63 -2.36 9.34
N ALA A 75 -12.47 -1.80 9.65
CA ALA A 75 -11.72 -2.06 10.89
C ALA A 75 -11.04 -0.78 11.42
N PRO A 76 -11.82 0.24 11.85
CA PRO A 76 -11.28 1.56 12.22
C PRO A 76 -10.25 1.50 13.34
N ALA A 77 -10.44 0.65 14.35
CA ALA A 77 -9.49 0.48 15.45
C ALA A 77 -8.16 -0.12 14.96
N THR A 78 -8.21 -1.12 14.06
CA THR A 78 -7.03 -1.73 13.45
C THR A 78 -6.26 -0.72 12.61
N PHE A 79 -6.98 0.09 11.83
CA PHE A 79 -6.39 1.14 11.01
C PHE A 79 -5.71 2.22 11.88
N ALA A 80 -6.42 2.76 12.88
CA ALA A 80 -5.85 3.77 13.77
C ALA A 80 -4.62 3.23 14.53
N ARG A 81 -4.66 1.96 14.94
CA ARG A 81 -3.52 1.31 15.58
C ARG A 81 -2.32 1.20 14.63
N ALA A 82 -2.53 0.86 13.37
CA ALA A 82 -1.46 0.79 12.37
C ALA A 82 -0.78 2.14 12.14
N VAL A 83 -1.53 3.25 12.17
CA VAL A 83 -0.95 4.60 12.09
C VAL A 83 0.00 4.87 13.26
N VAL A 84 -0.42 4.52 14.48
CA VAL A 84 0.42 4.67 15.69
C VAL A 84 1.61 3.72 15.68
N ASP A 85 1.43 2.49 15.20
CA ASP A 85 2.52 1.51 15.08
C ASP A 85 3.56 2.00 14.05
N ALA A 86 3.14 2.60 12.92
CA ALA A 86 4.03 3.16 11.89
C ALA A 86 4.95 4.28 12.41
N ASP A 87 4.45 5.14 13.31
CA ASP A 87 5.21 6.21 13.96
C ASP A 87 6.30 5.68 14.91
N ARG A 88 6.18 4.40 15.33
CA ARG A 88 7.07 3.75 16.31
C ARG A 88 8.01 2.71 15.69
N LEU A 89 8.02 2.59 14.37
CA LEU A 89 8.94 1.72 13.61
C LEU A 89 10.33 2.36 13.47
#